data_AF-A8NG11-F1
#
_entry.id   AF-A8NG11-F1
#
_cell.length_a   1.000
_cell.length_b   1.000
_cell.length_c   1.000
_cell.angle_alpha   90.00
_cell.angle_beta   90.00
_cell.angle_gamma   90.00
#
_symmetry.space_group_name_H-M   'P 1'
#
loop_
_entity.id
_entity.type
_entity.pdbx_description
1 polymer ?
#
loop_
_entity_poly.entity_id
_entity_poly.type
_entity_poly.pdbx_seq_one_letter_code
_entity_poly.pdbx_strand_id
1 'polypeptide(L)'
;MVSRKLMAAYAFFDVCLLAAGIVALVLSITWRAPDVLMNMVLSNSELTAGTILGVSLLVTFVISVAAVVQRSHVTLGFVILNWALLLDALGIVVIGTFVWYWTLQPRANFRVLWEAASPATRIILQDRLKCCGYFNGTDLAEIGGSFCTSREVIDALPVDPEFMTNFCVTPITAFADSTLNNIFTTVYGYMAIVICLFLTSLCVIKKRQEDERFKRIDAKRGGRGFV
;
A
#
# COMPACT_ATOMS: atom_id res chain seq x y z
N MET A 1 -23.57 -17.86 23.49
CA MET A 1 -23.18 -18.24 22.11
C MET A 1 -22.80 -16.98 21.36
N VAL A 2 -21.72 -17.01 20.56
CA VAL A 2 -21.33 -15.86 19.73
C VAL A 2 -22.44 -15.55 18.71
N SER A 3 -22.84 -14.28 18.62
CA SER A 3 -23.89 -13.84 17.69
C SER A 3 -23.50 -14.07 16.24
N ARG A 4 -24.43 -14.58 15.43
CA ARG A 4 -24.23 -14.78 13.97
C ARG A 4 -23.83 -13.47 13.27
N LYS A 5 -24.38 -12.33 13.72
CA LYS A 5 -24.05 -11.01 13.17
C LYS A 5 -22.59 -10.63 13.43
N LEU A 6 -22.07 -10.96 14.61
CA LEU A 6 -20.67 -10.68 14.96
C LEU A 6 -19.71 -11.57 14.16
N MET A 7 -20.04 -12.86 14.00
CA MET A 7 -19.24 -13.76 13.16
C MET A 7 -19.28 -13.36 11.68
N ALA A 8 -20.42 -12.86 11.18
CA ALA A 8 -20.51 -12.33 9.82
C ALA A 8 -19.64 -11.08 9.62
N ALA A 9 -19.63 -10.15 10.58
CA ALA A 9 -18.76 -8.97 10.54
C ALA A 9 -17.28 -9.37 10.57
N TYR A 10 -16.91 -10.31 11.44
CA TYR A 10 -15.56 -10.85 11.49
C TYR A 10 -15.15 -11.46 10.13
N ALA A 11 -15.97 -12.35 9.58
CA ALA A 11 -15.70 -12.99 8.29
C ALA A 11 -15.60 -12.00 7.14
N PHE A 12 -16.40 -10.93 7.16
CA PHE A 12 -16.33 -9.86 6.16
C PHE A 12 -14.95 -9.17 6.21
N PHE A 13 -14.52 -8.70 7.38
CA PHE A 13 -13.22 -8.02 7.49
C PHE A 13 -12.04 -8.97 7.25
N ASP A 14 -12.20 -10.25 7.55
CA ASP A 14 -11.23 -11.29 7.25
C ASP A 14 -11.04 -11.49 5.74
N VAL A 15 -12.13 -11.53 4.98
CA VAL A 15 -12.07 -11.56 3.50
C VAL A 15 -11.49 -10.27 2.93
N CYS A 16 -11.81 -9.11 3.52
CA CYS A 16 -11.19 -7.84 3.14
C CYS A 16 -9.67 -7.85 3.39
N LEU A 17 -9.20 -8.48 4.48
CA LEU A 17 -7.77 -8.62 4.77
C LEU A 17 -7.08 -9.50 3.72
N LEU A 18 -7.70 -10.61 3.34
CA LEU A 18 -7.23 -11.47 2.25
C LEU A 18 -7.11 -10.67 0.94
N ALA A 19 -8.15 -9.93 0.57
CA ALA A 19 -8.15 -9.11 -0.63
C ALA A 19 -7.05 -8.05 -0.60
N ALA A 20 -6.85 -7.36 0.53
CA ALA A 20 -5.77 -6.41 0.72
C ALA A 20 -4.38 -7.04 0.52
N GLY A 21 -4.14 -8.21 1.11
CA GLY A 21 -2.90 -8.96 0.94
C GLY A 21 -2.64 -9.37 -0.52
N ILE A 22 -3.67 -9.87 -1.22
CA ILE A 22 -3.57 -10.25 -2.64
C ILE A 22 -3.26 -9.02 -3.50
N VAL A 23 -4.01 -7.92 -3.34
CA VAL A 23 -3.82 -6.71 -4.14
C VAL A 23 -2.42 -6.12 -3.92
N ALA A 24 -1.98 -6.01 -2.66
CA ALA A 24 -0.63 -5.55 -2.34
C ALA A 24 0.45 -6.42 -3.00
N LEU A 25 0.30 -7.74 -2.94
CA LEU A 25 1.27 -8.68 -3.51
C LEU A 25 1.29 -8.63 -5.04
N VAL A 26 0.11 -8.67 -5.69
CA VAL A 26 -0.01 -8.66 -7.16
C VAL A 26 0.54 -7.36 -7.75
N LEU A 27 0.19 -6.20 -7.19
CA LEU A 27 0.73 -4.91 -7.66
C LEU A 27 2.25 -4.84 -7.47
N SER A 28 2.76 -5.32 -6.32
CA SER A 28 4.20 -5.34 -6.05
C SER A 28 5.01 -6.25 -7.00
N ILE A 29 4.37 -7.26 -7.60
CA ILE A 29 4.98 -8.12 -8.62
C ILE A 29 4.83 -7.48 -10.01
N THR A 30 3.61 -7.03 -10.34
CA THR A 30 3.30 -6.50 -11.68
C THR A 30 4.10 -5.24 -12.00
N TRP A 31 4.29 -4.36 -11.02
CA TRP A 31 5.08 -3.13 -11.19
C TRP A 31 6.60 -3.34 -11.21
N ARG A 32 7.09 -4.58 -11.05
CA ARG A 32 8.49 -4.92 -11.35
C ARG A 32 8.73 -5.15 -12.84
N ALA A 33 7.69 -5.15 -13.66
CA ALA A 33 7.84 -5.21 -15.11
C ALA A 33 8.72 -4.05 -15.60
N PRO A 34 9.51 -4.24 -16.68
CA PRO A 34 10.43 -3.22 -17.17
C PRO A 34 9.68 -2.06 -17.83
N ASP A 35 9.20 -1.11 -17.02
CA ASP A 35 8.71 0.19 -17.47
C ASP A 35 9.61 1.29 -16.92
N VAL A 36 10.21 2.07 -17.82
CA VAL A 36 11.21 3.09 -17.48
C VAL A 36 10.62 4.21 -16.61
N LEU A 37 9.36 4.57 -16.83
CA LEU A 37 8.68 5.62 -16.06
C LEU A 37 8.24 5.09 -14.70
N MET A 38 7.69 3.88 -14.64
CA MET A 38 7.29 3.26 -13.36
C MET A 38 8.51 2.99 -12.47
N ASN A 39 9.61 2.48 -13.02
CA ASN A 39 10.84 2.22 -12.26
C ASN A 39 11.54 3.51 -11.78
N MET A 40 11.20 4.66 -12.36
CA MET A 40 11.61 5.96 -11.84
C MET A 40 10.75 6.38 -10.64
N VAL A 41 9.45 6.05 -10.63
CA VAL A 41 8.52 6.38 -9.55
C VAL A 41 8.64 5.43 -8.36
N LEU A 42 8.79 4.14 -8.62
CA LEU A 42 8.88 3.10 -7.60
C LEU A 42 10.23 2.40 -7.66
N SER A 43 10.97 2.51 -6.57
CA SER A 43 12.22 1.79 -6.36
C SER A 43 11.98 0.31 -6.05
N ASN A 44 13.00 -0.51 -6.32
CA ASN A 44 12.98 -1.93 -5.93
C ASN A 44 12.79 -2.14 -4.43
N SER A 45 13.29 -1.21 -3.60
CA SER A 45 13.07 -1.21 -2.15
C SER A 45 11.61 -1.02 -1.78
N GLU A 46 10.90 -0.08 -2.41
CA GLU A 46 9.48 0.18 -2.14
C GLU A 46 8.61 -1.00 -2.62
N LEU A 47 8.90 -1.55 -3.79
CA LEU A 47 8.22 -2.76 -4.29
C LEU A 47 8.50 -3.96 -3.39
N THR A 48 9.68 -4.05 -2.78
CA THR A 48 9.99 -5.12 -1.81
C THR A 48 9.25 -4.91 -0.48
N ALA A 49 9.17 -3.67 0.02
CA ALA A 49 8.34 -3.35 1.18
C ALA A 49 6.86 -3.70 0.94
N GLY A 50 6.34 -3.39 -0.25
CA GLY A 50 5.00 -3.79 -0.69
C GLY A 50 4.80 -5.31 -0.72
N THR A 51 5.78 -6.09 -1.21
CA THR A 51 5.70 -7.55 -1.15
C THR A 51 5.69 -8.09 0.27
N ILE A 52 6.52 -7.53 1.16
CA ILE A 52 6.59 -7.95 2.57
C ILE A 52 5.25 -7.68 3.26
N LEU A 53 4.66 -6.50 3.04
CA LEU A 53 3.35 -6.14 3.58
C LEU A 53 2.25 -7.07 3.03
N GLY A 54 2.24 -7.34 1.72
CA GLY A 54 1.27 -8.27 1.12
C GLY A 54 1.36 -9.67 1.73
N VAL A 55 2.58 -10.20 1.89
CA VAL A 55 2.81 -11.50 2.53
C VAL A 55 2.40 -11.48 4.00
N SER A 56 2.70 -10.42 4.75
CA SER A 56 2.33 -10.33 6.17
C SER A 56 0.82 -10.36 6.36
N LEU A 57 0.06 -9.61 5.56
CA LEU A 57 -1.42 -9.60 5.59
C LEU A 57 -2.00 -10.97 5.24
N LEU A 58 -1.41 -11.70 4.28
CA LEU A 58 -1.83 -13.06 3.92
C LEU A 58 -1.53 -14.06 5.04
N VAL A 59 -0.38 -13.94 5.70
CA VAL A 59 -0.05 -14.77 6.88
C VAL A 59 -1.02 -14.47 8.01
N THR A 60 -1.34 -13.21 8.26
CA THR A 60 -2.32 -12.79 9.27
C THR A 60 -3.72 -13.33 8.96
N PHE A 61 -4.11 -13.40 7.68
CA PHE A 61 -5.34 -14.08 7.26
C PHE A 61 -5.31 -15.60 7.55
N VAL A 62 -4.18 -16.27 7.37
CA VAL A 62 -4.09 -17.70 7.76
C VAL A 62 -4.22 -17.85 9.28
N ILE A 63 -3.60 -16.94 10.04
CA ILE A 63 -3.69 -16.91 11.51
C ILE A 63 -5.13 -16.63 11.97
N SER A 64 -5.87 -15.73 11.30
CA SER A 64 -7.25 -15.39 11.65
C SER A 64 -8.19 -16.58 11.45
N VAL A 65 -8.08 -17.28 10.32
CA VAL A 65 -8.84 -18.51 10.06
C VAL A 65 -8.52 -19.57 11.10
N ALA A 66 -7.24 -19.78 11.41
CA ALA A 66 -6.81 -20.71 12.45
C ALA A 66 -7.36 -20.33 13.84
N ALA A 67 -7.38 -19.04 14.17
CA ALA A 67 -7.91 -18.53 15.44
C ALA A 67 -9.41 -18.80 15.60
N VAL A 68 -10.20 -18.65 14.53
CA VAL A 68 -11.65 -18.91 14.58
C VAL A 68 -11.97 -20.38 14.76
N VAL A 69 -11.26 -21.27 14.04
CA VAL A 69 -11.49 -22.73 14.04
C VAL A 69 -11.14 -23.38 15.39
N GLN A 70 -10.28 -22.75 16.19
CA GLN A 70 -9.96 -23.23 17.54
C GLN A 70 -11.20 -23.29 18.46
N ARG A 71 -11.20 -24.29 19.34
CA ARG A 71 -12.28 -24.52 20.33
C ARG A 71 -12.57 -23.26 21.14
N SER A 72 -13.84 -23.03 21.46
CA SER A 72 -14.33 -21.78 22.09
C SER A 72 -13.63 -21.39 23.40
N HIS A 73 -13.10 -22.36 24.16
CA HIS A 73 -12.42 -22.11 25.43
C HIS A 73 -10.96 -21.66 25.26
N VAL A 74 -10.36 -21.85 24.08
CA VAL A 74 -8.98 -21.45 23.77
C VAL A 74 -9.03 -20.07 23.12
N THR A 75 -8.54 -19.05 23.82
CA THR A 75 -8.45 -17.67 23.29
C THR A 75 -7.06 -17.33 22.77
N LEU A 76 -6.09 -18.25 22.87
CA LEU A 76 -4.69 -18.02 22.49
C LEU A 76 -4.55 -17.64 21.02
N GLY A 77 -5.27 -18.30 20.10
CA GLY A 77 -5.23 -17.98 18.67
C GLY A 77 -5.64 -16.53 18.38
N PHE A 78 -6.68 -16.02 19.05
CA PHE A 78 -7.10 -14.62 18.89
C PHE A 78 -6.10 -13.63 19.50
N VAL A 79 -5.38 -14.01 20.55
CA VAL A 79 -4.30 -13.18 21.11
C VAL A 79 -3.14 -13.07 20.12
N ILE A 80 -2.74 -14.19 19.50
CA ILE A 80 -1.71 -14.20 18.45
C ILE A 80 -2.15 -13.37 17.25
N LEU A 81 -3.40 -13.54 16.80
CA LEU A 81 -3.99 -12.71 15.74
C LEU A 81 -3.89 -11.22 16.05
N ASN A 82 -4.24 -10.82 17.27
CA ASN A 82 -4.23 -9.40 17.64
C ASN A 82 -2.82 -8.81 17.68
N TRP A 83 -1.81 -9.58 18.09
CA TRP A 83 -0.42 -9.17 17.96
C TRP A 83 0.03 -9.08 16.50
N ALA A 84 -0.37 -10.02 15.65
CA ALA A 84 -0.10 -9.96 14.21
C ALA A 84 -0.73 -8.72 13.56
N LEU A 85 -2.01 -8.43 13.88
CA LEU A 85 -2.71 -7.23 13.40
C LEU A 85 -2.05 -5.92 13.86
N LEU A 86 -1.49 -5.87 15.08
CA LEU A 86 -0.72 -4.72 15.54
C LEU A 86 0.59 -4.54 14.77
N LEU A 87 1.28 -5.64 14.44
CA LEU A 87 2.48 -5.59 13.61
C LEU A 87 2.15 -5.14 12.17
N ASP A 88 1.07 -5.65 11.59
CA ASP A 88 0.59 -5.21 10.28
C ASP A 88 0.21 -3.73 10.29
N ALA A 89 -0.50 -3.26 11.32
CA ALA A 89 -0.84 -1.85 11.48
C ALA A 89 0.43 -0.97 11.52
N LEU A 90 1.45 -1.38 12.28
CA LEU A 90 2.73 -0.66 12.31
C LEU A 90 3.39 -0.63 10.93
N GLY A 91 3.41 -1.77 10.22
CA GLY A 91 3.95 -1.86 8.86
C GLY A 91 3.23 -0.93 7.89
N ILE A 92 1.89 -0.89 7.94
CA ILE A 92 1.06 0.00 7.12
C ILE A 92 1.39 1.46 7.38
N VAL A 93 1.49 1.89 8.65
CA VAL A 93 1.82 3.29 8.98
C VAL A 93 3.21 3.64 8.48
N VAL A 94 4.21 2.79 8.69
CA VAL A 94 5.59 3.09 8.27
C VAL A 94 5.68 3.21 6.75
N ILE A 95 5.15 2.23 6.01
CA ILE A 95 5.19 2.23 4.54
C ILE A 95 4.35 3.38 3.98
N GLY A 96 3.12 3.55 4.47
CA GLY A 96 2.22 4.62 4.04
C GLY A 96 2.80 6.02 4.27
N THR A 97 3.41 6.24 5.44
CA THR A 97 4.04 7.54 5.78
C THR A 97 5.25 7.81 4.91
N PHE A 98 6.07 6.78 4.62
CA PHE A 98 7.21 6.92 3.72
C PHE A 98 6.75 7.35 2.33
N VAL A 99 5.79 6.65 1.72
CA VAL A 99 5.26 6.99 0.38
C VAL A 99 4.62 8.37 0.39
N TRP A 100 3.85 8.71 1.42
CA TRP A 100 3.24 10.04 1.58
C TRP A 100 4.27 11.17 1.70
N TYR A 101 5.42 10.93 2.33
CA TYR A 101 6.47 11.94 2.39
C TYR A 101 6.99 12.29 0.99
N TRP A 102 7.13 11.30 0.10
CA TRP A 102 7.55 11.53 -1.29
C TRP A 102 6.55 12.34 -2.10
N THR A 103 5.26 12.26 -1.78
CA THR A 103 4.22 13.07 -2.45
C THR A 103 4.25 14.55 -2.08
N LEU A 104 4.94 14.94 -0.99
CA LEU A 104 5.02 16.34 -0.58
C LEU A 104 5.98 17.18 -1.44
N GLN A 105 7.03 16.56 -1.99
CA GLN A 105 8.06 17.27 -2.78
C GLN A 105 8.41 16.54 -4.09
N PRO A 106 7.44 16.22 -4.95
CA PRO A 106 7.67 15.39 -6.13
C PRO A 106 8.68 16.04 -7.08
N ARG A 107 8.57 17.35 -7.34
CA ARG A 107 9.47 18.07 -8.27
C ARG A 107 10.94 17.99 -7.87
N ALA A 108 11.25 18.10 -6.58
CA ALA A 108 12.63 18.06 -6.08
C ALA A 108 13.17 16.62 -6.06
N ASN A 109 12.36 15.67 -5.57
CA ASN A 109 12.73 14.27 -5.46
C ASN A 109 12.98 13.63 -6.84
N PHE A 110 12.10 13.89 -7.81
CA PHE A 110 12.25 13.36 -9.18
C PHE A 110 13.35 14.03 -9.98
N ARG A 111 13.79 15.24 -9.59
CA ARG A 111 14.96 15.88 -10.20
C ARG A 111 16.24 15.09 -9.93
N VAL A 112 16.42 14.67 -8.67
CA VAL A 112 17.59 13.87 -8.26
C VAL A 112 17.61 12.55 -9.00
N LEU A 113 16.44 11.91 -9.18
CA LEU A 113 16.32 10.69 -9.96
C LEU A 113 16.58 10.91 -11.45
N TRP A 114 16.15 12.05 -12.00
CA TRP A 114 16.45 12.42 -13.39
C TRP A 114 17.95 12.62 -13.60
N GLU A 115 18.62 13.29 -12.67
CA GLU A 115 20.07 13.49 -12.68
C GLU A 115 20.85 12.17 -12.55
N ALA A 116 20.35 11.22 -11.76
CA ALA A 116 20.94 9.89 -11.65
C ALA A 116 20.65 8.98 -12.86
N ALA A 117 19.63 9.29 -13.67
CA ALA A 117 19.28 8.48 -14.83
C ALA A 117 20.34 8.57 -15.95
N SER A 118 20.56 7.45 -16.65
CA SER A 118 21.49 7.40 -17.78
C SER A 118 20.99 8.23 -18.97
N PRO A 119 21.89 8.73 -19.85
CA PRO A 119 21.50 9.47 -21.06
C PRO A 119 20.49 8.72 -21.93
N ALA A 120 20.69 7.40 -22.12
CA ALA A 120 19.77 6.56 -22.87
C ALA A 120 18.36 6.52 -22.24
N THR A 121 18.28 6.40 -20.91
CA THR A 121 17.01 6.43 -20.17
C THR A 121 16.30 7.78 -20.34
N ARG A 122 17.05 8.89 -20.27
CA ARG A 122 16.49 10.23 -20.48
C ARG A 122 15.94 10.40 -21.89
N ILE A 123 16.64 9.94 -22.92
CA ILE A 123 16.15 10.00 -24.31
C ILE A 123 14.82 9.23 -24.44
N ILE A 124 14.72 8.02 -23.88
CA ILE A 124 13.49 7.23 -23.91
C ILE A 124 12.34 7.97 -23.21
N LEU A 125 12.60 8.58 -22.05
CA LEU A 125 11.59 9.34 -21.31
C LEU A 125 11.16 10.60 -22.06
N GLN A 126 12.11 11.36 -22.62
CA GLN A 126 11.85 12.54 -23.44
C GLN A 126 10.99 12.19 -24.67
N ASP A 127 11.31 11.10 -25.37
CA ASP A 127 10.56 10.65 -26.54
C ASP A 127 9.16 10.13 -26.19
N ARG A 128 9.01 9.46 -25.03
CA ARG A 128 7.73 8.94 -24.55
C ARG A 128 6.80 10.06 -24.05
N LEU A 129 7.34 11.02 -23.33
CA LEU A 129 6.59 12.12 -22.71
C LEU A 129 6.51 13.37 -23.58
N LYS A 130 7.18 13.38 -24.74
CA LYS A 130 7.23 14.51 -25.69
C LYS A 130 7.68 15.80 -25.00
N CYS A 131 8.79 15.71 -24.27
CA CYS A 131 9.38 16.81 -23.50
C CYS A 131 10.90 16.80 -23.64
N CYS A 132 11.57 17.94 -23.39
CA CYS A 132 13.02 18.05 -23.44
C CYS A 132 13.56 18.76 -22.20
N GLY A 133 14.53 18.14 -21.50
CA GLY A 133 15.06 18.68 -20.25
C GLY A 133 14.08 18.61 -19.08
N TYR A 134 14.59 18.78 -17.85
CA TYR A 134 13.79 18.58 -16.65
C TYR A 134 13.04 19.84 -16.21
N PHE A 135 13.74 20.89 -15.77
CA PHE A 135 13.12 22.20 -15.50
C PHE A 135 13.22 23.19 -16.66
N ASN A 136 14.19 23.05 -17.55
CA ASN A 136 14.33 23.90 -18.72
C ASN A 136 15.10 23.16 -19.83
N GLY A 137 15.20 23.75 -21.03
CA GLY A 137 15.89 23.15 -22.18
C GLY A 137 17.40 22.96 -22.02
N THR A 138 18.01 23.55 -20.99
CA THR A 138 19.44 23.38 -20.66
C THR A 138 19.67 22.44 -19.47
N ASP A 139 18.65 22.16 -18.67
CA ASP A 139 18.70 21.35 -17.46
C ASP A 139 18.60 19.86 -17.80
N LEU A 140 19.76 19.25 -18.01
CA LEU A 140 19.92 17.81 -18.28
C LEU A 140 19.09 17.32 -19.48
N ALA A 141 18.91 18.19 -20.48
CA ALA A 141 18.32 17.82 -21.75
C ALA A 141 19.32 17.00 -22.58
N GLU A 142 18.91 15.79 -22.95
CA GLU A 142 19.73 14.91 -23.78
C GLU A 142 19.32 15.08 -25.25
N ILE A 143 20.31 15.27 -26.13
CA ILE A 143 20.04 15.37 -27.56
C ILE A 143 20.10 13.96 -28.14
N GLY A 144 19.02 13.54 -28.78
CA GLY A 144 18.89 12.22 -29.35
C GLY A 144 17.44 11.76 -29.39
N GLY A 145 17.21 10.63 -30.04
CA GLY A 145 15.86 10.09 -30.23
C GLY A 145 15.09 10.82 -31.34
N SER A 146 13.77 10.85 -31.18
CA SER A 146 12.81 11.30 -32.19
C SER A 146 12.20 12.67 -31.90
N PHE A 147 12.21 13.13 -30.64
CA PHE A 147 11.62 14.41 -30.24
C PHE A 147 12.67 15.50 -30.03
N CYS A 148 13.68 15.26 -29.18
CA CYS A 148 14.75 16.23 -28.89
C CYS A 148 15.94 16.04 -29.85
N THR A 149 15.72 16.29 -31.15
CA THR A 149 16.69 15.95 -32.21
C THR A 149 17.91 16.86 -32.26
N SER A 150 17.77 18.14 -31.87
CA SER A 150 18.84 19.12 -31.88
C SER A 150 18.59 20.25 -30.87
N ARG A 151 19.61 21.06 -30.58
CA ARG A 151 19.48 22.21 -29.65
C ARG A 151 18.48 23.23 -30.17
N GLU A 152 18.43 23.46 -31.48
CA GLU A 152 17.52 24.42 -32.10
C GLU A 152 16.05 24.02 -31.90
N VAL A 153 15.75 22.72 -31.93
CA VAL A 153 14.40 22.21 -31.64
C VAL A 153 14.05 22.44 -30.18
N ILE A 154 14.99 22.19 -29.25
CA ILE A 154 14.78 22.39 -27.82
C ILE A 154 14.52 23.88 -27.51
N ASP A 155 15.32 24.77 -28.10
CA ASP A 155 15.20 26.21 -27.89
C ASP A 155 13.95 26.81 -28.56
N ALA A 156 13.44 26.16 -29.61
CA ALA A 156 12.21 26.56 -30.31
C ALA A 156 10.92 26.05 -29.64
N LEU A 157 11.01 25.20 -28.61
CA LEU A 157 9.82 24.69 -27.93
C LEU A 157 9.06 25.85 -27.25
N PRO A 158 7.74 25.98 -27.46
CA PRO A 158 6.95 27.10 -26.97
C PRO A 158 6.81 27.08 -25.45
N VAL A 159 7.72 27.74 -24.73
CA VAL A 159 7.69 27.75 -23.26
C VAL A 159 6.50 28.58 -22.80
N ASP A 160 5.49 27.92 -22.26
CA ASP A 160 4.48 28.57 -21.44
C ASP A 160 5.07 28.78 -20.03
N PRO A 161 5.35 30.03 -19.61
CA PRO A 161 5.97 30.30 -18.32
C PRO A 161 5.08 29.92 -17.13
N GLU A 162 3.76 29.78 -17.31
CA GLU A 162 2.86 29.34 -16.24
C GLU A 162 2.82 27.82 -16.07
N PHE A 163 2.92 27.07 -17.17
CA PHE A 163 2.63 25.63 -17.17
C PHE A 163 3.81 24.72 -17.48
N MET A 164 4.97 25.26 -17.89
CA MET A 164 6.20 24.49 -18.17
C MET A 164 5.91 23.32 -19.12
N THR A 165 5.05 23.55 -20.12
CA THR A 165 4.36 22.52 -20.93
C THR A 165 5.27 21.62 -21.76
N ASN A 166 6.53 22.03 -21.99
CA ASN A 166 7.47 21.25 -22.80
C ASN A 166 8.62 20.63 -21.99
N PHE A 167 8.64 20.83 -20.66
CA PHE A 167 9.67 20.27 -19.80
C PHE A 167 9.17 19.02 -19.09
N CYS A 168 10.06 18.05 -18.90
CA CYS A 168 9.68 16.73 -18.42
C CYS A 168 9.21 16.73 -16.96
N VAL A 169 9.48 17.78 -16.18
CA VAL A 169 8.99 17.89 -14.79
C VAL A 169 7.47 17.75 -14.69
N THR A 170 6.70 18.41 -15.56
CA THR A 170 5.22 18.41 -15.47
C THR A 170 4.62 17.02 -15.72
N PRO A 171 4.87 16.34 -16.85
CA PRO A 171 4.31 15.01 -17.10
C PRO A 171 4.86 13.94 -16.14
N ILE A 172 6.14 14.00 -15.75
CA ILE A 172 6.71 13.07 -14.76
C ILE A 172 6.02 13.24 -13.41
N THR A 173 5.92 14.48 -12.93
CA THR A 173 5.34 14.74 -11.61
C THR A 173 3.84 14.50 -11.59
N ALA A 174 3.12 14.76 -12.67
CA ALA A 174 1.69 14.40 -12.79
C ALA A 174 1.48 12.87 -12.71
N PHE A 175 2.31 12.09 -13.42
CA PHE A 175 2.24 10.64 -13.34
C PHE A 175 2.63 10.11 -11.96
N ALA A 176 3.71 10.63 -11.39
CA ALA A 176 4.19 10.23 -10.08
C ALA A 176 3.20 10.60 -8.97
N ASP A 177 2.66 11.82 -8.99
CA ASP A 177 1.67 12.27 -8.02
C ASP A 177 0.41 11.40 -8.06
N SER A 178 -0.16 11.15 -9.25
CA SER A 178 -1.31 10.25 -9.37
C SER A 178 -1.01 8.83 -8.86
N THR A 179 0.15 8.29 -9.21
CA THR A 179 0.55 6.92 -8.82
C THR A 179 0.77 6.82 -7.32
N LEU A 180 1.60 7.69 -6.75
CA LEU A 180 1.92 7.70 -5.32
C LEU A 180 0.69 8.03 -4.47
N ASN A 181 -0.20 8.94 -4.94
CA ASN A 181 -1.43 9.27 -4.25
C ASN A 181 -2.39 8.08 -4.14
N ASN A 182 -2.54 7.33 -5.24
CA ASN A 182 -3.33 6.11 -5.23
C ASN A 182 -2.70 5.03 -4.32
N ILE A 183 -1.38 4.89 -4.34
CA ILE A 183 -0.67 3.91 -3.51
C ILE A 183 -0.84 4.23 -2.03
N PHE A 184 -0.50 5.44 -1.58
CA PHE A 184 -0.60 5.77 -0.15
C PHE A 184 -2.06 5.65 0.33
N THR A 185 -3.03 6.12 -0.47
CA THR A 185 -4.45 6.06 -0.10
C THR A 185 -4.90 4.61 0.05
N THR A 186 -4.49 3.73 -0.86
CA THR A 186 -4.82 2.30 -0.80
C THR A 186 -4.17 1.63 0.41
N VAL A 187 -2.89 1.91 0.68
CA VAL A 187 -2.15 1.36 1.83
C VAL A 187 -2.77 1.81 3.15
N TYR A 188 -3.09 3.10 3.32
CA TYR A 188 -3.83 3.56 4.49
C TYR A 188 -5.26 3.01 4.54
N GLY A 189 -5.89 2.72 3.40
CA GLY A 189 -7.16 2.01 3.35
C GLY A 189 -7.11 0.63 4.02
N TYR A 190 -5.97 -0.07 3.94
CA TYR A 190 -5.77 -1.34 4.65
C TYR A 190 -5.79 -1.17 6.17
N MET A 191 -5.41 -0.01 6.70
CA MET A 191 -5.50 0.28 8.13
C MET A 191 -6.93 0.15 8.65
N ALA A 192 -7.92 0.64 7.90
CA ALA A 192 -9.33 0.54 8.30
C ALA A 192 -9.75 -0.93 8.43
N ILE A 193 -9.32 -1.79 7.50
CA ILE A 193 -9.58 -3.23 7.53
C ILE A 193 -8.95 -3.87 8.77
N VAL A 194 -7.67 -3.58 9.03
CA VAL A 194 -6.92 -4.12 10.17
C VAL A 194 -7.54 -3.71 11.50
N ILE A 195 -7.88 -2.42 11.67
CA ILE A 195 -8.53 -1.92 12.89
C ILE A 195 -9.90 -2.58 13.09
N CYS A 196 -10.73 -2.67 12.04
CA CYS A 196 -12.04 -3.30 12.14
C CYS A 196 -11.94 -4.79 12.48
N LEU A 197 -10.98 -5.52 11.90
CA LEU A 197 -10.73 -6.91 12.23
C LEU A 197 -10.23 -7.06 13.68
N PHE A 198 -9.37 -6.16 14.14
CA PHE A 198 -8.90 -6.12 15.53
C PHE A 198 -10.02 -5.85 16.53
N LEU A 199 -10.93 -4.93 16.23
CA LEU A 199 -12.08 -4.66 17.10
C LEU A 199 -13.05 -5.84 17.13
N THR A 200 -13.36 -6.43 15.97
CA THR A 200 -14.26 -7.58 15.90
C THR A 200 -13.66 -8.83 16.56
N SER A 201 -12.35 -9.06 16.44
CA SER A 201 -11.66 -10.15 17.13
C SER A 201 -11.73 -10.01 18.66
N LEU A 202 -11.54 -8.79 19.19
CA LEU A 202 -11.69 -8.49 20.62
C LEU A 202 -13.13 -8.73 21.11
N CYS A 203 -14.13 -8.31 20.33
CA CYS A 203 -15.53 -8.60 20.63
C CYS A 203 -15.80 -10.11 20.68
N VAL A 204 -15.23 -10.89 19.75
CA VAL A 204 -15.35 -12.35 19.73
C VAL A 204 -14.69 -12.98 20.97
N ILE A 205 -13.47 -12.55 21.33
CA ILE A 205 -12.80 -13.03 22.56
C ILE A 205 -13.69 -12.77 23.77
N LYS A 206 -14.19 -11.53 23.92
CA LYS A 206 -15.00 -11.14 25.08
C LYS A 206 -16.27 -11.99 25.18
N LYS A 207 -16.95 -12.23 24.07
CA LYS A 207 -18.15 -13.09 24.03
C LYS A 207 -17.84 -14.54 24.37
N ARG A 208 -16.73 -15.10 23.88
CA ARG A 208 -16.29 -16.46 24.23
C ARG A 208 -15.98 -16.57 25.73
N GLN A 209 -15.33 -15.57 26.32
CA GLN A 209 -15.03 -15.53 27.76
C GLN A 209 -16.30 -15.41 28.62
N GLU A 210 -17.27 -14.60 28.19
CA GLU A 210 -18.58 -14.51 28.85
C GLU A 210 -19.30 -15.86 28.85
N ASP A 211 -19.38 -16.51 27.69
CA ASP A 211 -20.00 -17.84 27.55
C ASP A 211 -19.34 -18.88 28.47
N GLU A 212 -18.01 -18.93 28.54
CA GLU A 212 -17.29 -19.83 29.44
C GLU A 212 -17.51 -19.49 30.92
N ARG A 213 -17.65 -18.20 31.26
CA ARG A 213 -17.98 -17.78 32.62
C ARG A 213 -19.38 -18.26 33.02
N PHE A 214 -20.36 -18.14 32.14
CA PHE A 214 -21.72 -18.62 32.40
C PHE A 214 -21.76 -20.16 32.56
N LYS A 215 -21.05 -20.91 31.70
CA LYS A 215 -20.91 -22.37 31.87
C LYS A 215 -20.33 -22.75 33.23
N ARG A 216 -19.30 -22.03 33.71
CA ARG A 216 -18.70 -22.27 35.03
C ARG A 216 -19.65 -21.94 36.19
N ILE A 217 -20.53 -20.94 36.03
CA ILE A 217 -21.53 -20.59 37.04
C ILE A 217 -22.63 -21.65 37.10
N ASP A 218 -23.13 -22.12 35.95
CA ASP A 218 -24.13 -23.19 35.88
C ASP A 218 -23.60 -24.51 36.47
N ALA A 219 -22.34 -24.85 36.20
CA ALA A 219 -21.69 -26.02 36.79
C ALA A 219 -21.64 -25.95 38.32
N LYS A 220 -21.40 -24.76 38.90
CA LYS A 220 -21.40 -24.57 40.36
C LYS A 220 -22.79 -24.67 41.00
N ARG A 221 -23.86 -24.46 40.23
CA ARG A 221 -25.26 -24.49 40.71
C ARG A 221 -25.94 -25.84 40.49
N GLY A 222 -25.17 -26.90 40.23
CA GLY A 222 -25.70 -28.24 40.01
C GLY A 222 -26.49 -28.38 38.70
N GLY A 223 -26.20 -27.56 37.68
CA GLY A 223 -26.81 -27.68 36.36
C GLY A 223 -28.27 -27.21 36.27
N ARG A 224 -28.83 -26.61 37.33
CA ARG A 224 -30.10 -25.89 37.28
C ARG A 224 -29.85 -24.49 36.73
N GLY A 225 -29.74 -24.39 35.40
CA GLY A 225 -29.40 -23.16 34.69
C GLY A 225 -30.30 -21.97 35.04
N PHE A 226 -29.76 -20.76 34.89
CA PHE A 226 -30.60 -19.58 34.75
C PHE A 226 -31.29 -19.67 33.39
N VAL A 227 -32.62 -19.66 33.41
CA VAL A 227 -33.51 -19.57 32.24
C VAL A 227 -32.95 -18.63 31.16
#